data_AF-A0A7Y8GPK7-F1
#
_entry.id   AF-A0A7Y8GPK7-F1
#
_cell.length_a   1.000
_cell.length_b   1.000
_cell.length_c   1.000
_cell.angle_alpha   90.00
_cell.angle_beta   90.00
_cell.angle_gamma   90.00
#
_symmetry.space_group_name_H-M   'P 1'
#
loop_
_entity.id
_entity.type
_entity.pdbx_description
1 polymer ?
#
loop_
_entity_poly.entity_id
_entity_poly.type
_entity_poly.pdbx_seq_one_letter_code
_entity_poly.pdbx_strand_id
1 'polypeptide(L)'
;MIPLPLAFGAPLLSAKIRTSPEDFQVDELPAFEPSGEGEHLLLTLRKRGANTVHVAKVLAKWAGLPDMGVSYAGMKDRHAVTTQRFSVHLPKRVAPDPALLASDEIEVVESTWHNRKLQRGALAGNRFKLVLRDVQGDPAAIEERLSHIASRGLPNWFGEQRFGRDGGNVPAALAMFGGRRMRPDQRSLLLSAARSALFNQVLAARVEQGNWDTPLDGEVWMLDGSRSVFGPEPWTDLLADRLGRFDIHPSGPLWGEGELRSTGAAAELELGAVSDAQSLALRAGLESARLKQERRALRLRPAMLQHQWLAADVLELSFALPPGCYATAVLHELGPVEDASQAAPEA
;
A
#
# COMPACT_ATOMS: atom_id res chain seq x y z
N MET A 1 17.21 -8.88 3.32
CA MET A 1 15.92 -8.64 3.98
C MET A 1 15.45 -9.99 4.53
N ILE A 2 14.79 -10.03 5.67
CA ILE A 2 14.24 -11.29 6.21
C ILE A 2 13.05 -11.68 5.33
N PRO A 3 12.90 -12.97 4.94
CA PRO A 3 11.69 -13.44 4.28
C PRO A 3 10.47 -13.12 5.15
N LEU A 4 9.41 -12.58 4.55
CA LEU A 4 8.19 -12.26 5.31
C LEU A 4 7.46 -13.58 5.64
N PRO A 5 7.12 -13.85 6.91
CA PRO A 5 6.38 -15.06 7.27
C PRO A 5 4.94 -15.00 6.78
N LEU A 6 4.36 -16.18 6.53
CA LEU A 6 2.97 -16.34 6.08
C LEU A 6 2.05 -16.57 7.28
N ALA A 7 0.96 -15.81 7.36
CA ALA A 7 -0.01 -15.90 8.46
C ALA A 7 -0.96 -17.10 8.34
N PHE A 8 -1.15 -17.62 7.13
CA PHE A 8 -2.14 -18.66 6.83
C PHE A 8 -1.51 -20.03 6.50
N GLY A 9 -0.23 -20.21 6.81
CA GLY A 9 0.52 -21.45 6.54
C GLY A 9 1.27 -21.43 5.20
N ALA A 10 1.73 -22.60 4.76
CA ALA A 10 2.54 -22.73 3.55
C ALA A 10 1.83 -22.21 2.28
N PRO A 11 2.54 -21.76 1.24
CA PRO A 11 1.96 -21.38 -0.04
C PRO A 11 1.01 -22.45 -0.61
N LEU A 12 -0.14 -22.04 -1.13
CA LEU A 12 -1.14 -22.93 -1.73
C LEU A 12 -1.12 -22.91 -3.25
N LEU A 13 -0.54 -21.86 -3.85
CA LEU A 13 -0.50 -21.74 -5.30
C LEU A 13 0.84 -21.23 -5.82
N SER A 14 1.10 -21.52 -7.09
CA SER A 14 1.96 -20.70 -7.94
C SER A 14 1.16 -20.23 -9.15
N ALA A 15 1.37 -18.99 -9.60
CA ALA A 15 0.67 -18.44 -10.76
C ALA A 15 1.50 -17.37 -11.48
N LYS A 16 0.98 -16.88 -12.61
CA LYS A 16 1.48 -15.71 -13.32
C LYS A 16 0.47 -14.58 -13.24
N ILE A 17 0.96 -13.35 -13.23
CA ILE A 17 0.17 -12.13 -13.34
C ILE A 17 0.77 -11.21 -14.41
N ARG A 18 -0.02 -10.25 -14.90
CA ARG A 18 0.41 -9.26 -15.90
C ARG A 18 0.91 -9.92 -17.20
N THR A 19 0.32 -11.05 -17.58
CA THR A 19 0.55 -11.62 -18.92
C THR A 19 -0.04 -10.72 -20.00
N SER A 20 -1.11 -10.00 -19.65
CA SER A 20 -1.66 -8.85 -20.35
C SER A 20 -1.92 -7.70 -19.36
N PRO A 21 -1.97 -6.43 -19.80
CA PRO A 21 -2.33 -5.31 -18.92
C PRO A 21 -3.68 -5.49 -18.21
N GLU A 22 -4.63 -6.18 -18.85
CA GLU A 22 -5.98 -6.46 -18.36
C GLU A 22 -6.00 -7.40 -17.15
N ASP A 23 -4.94 -8.18 -16.95
CA ASP A 23 -4.78 -9.05 -15.78
C ASP A 23 -4.48 -8.26 -14.51
N PHE A 24 -4.12 -6.98 -14.62
CA PHE A 24 -3.82 -6.13 -13.48
C PHE A 24 -4.54 -4.80 -13.61
N GLN A 25 -5.74 -4.73 -13.04
CA GLN A 25 -6.58 -3.55 -13.09
C GLN A 25 -6.56 -2.82 -11.75
N VAL A 26 -6.37 -1.51 -11.78
CA VAL A 26 -6.35 -0.67 -10.57
C VAL A 26 -7.22 0.56 -10.77
N ASP A 27 -8.34 0.59 -10.08
CA ASP A 27 -9.23 1.75 -10.04
C ASP A 27 -9.01 2.54 -8.75
N GLU A 28 -8.63 3.81 -8.91
CA GLU A 28 -8.48 4.73 -7.78
C GLU A 28 -9.84 5.05 -7.16
N LEU A 29 -9.94 4.88 -5.84
CA LEU A 29 -11.13 5.27 -5.09
C LEU A 29 -10.97 6.73 -4.66
N PRO A 30 -11.87 7.63 -5.10
CA PRO A 30 -11.75 9.05 -4.77
C PRO A 30 -11.93 9.29 -3.27
N ALA A 31 -11.17 10.23 -2.71
CA ALA A 31 -11.33 10.65 -1.32
C ALA A 31 -12.49 11.65 -1.10
N PHE A 32 -13.03 12.20 -2.19
CA PHE A 32 -14.05 13.23 -2.18
C PHE A 32 -14.73 13.32 -3.55
N GLU A 33 -15.95 13.86 -3.54
CA GLU A 33 -16.69 14.19 -4.76
C GLU A 33 -16.25 15.54 -5.35
N PRO A 34 -16.23 15.70 -6.68
CA PRO A 34 -16.00 16.99 -7.31
C PRO A 34 -17.00 18.05 -6.82
N SER A 35 -16.56 19.30 -6.69
CA SER A 35 -17.45 20.39 -6.24
C SER A 35 -18.33 20.96 -7.34
N GLY A 36 -18.07 20.63 -8.61
CA GLY A 36 -18.79 21.16 -9.77
C GLY A 36 -18.38 22.57 -10.19
N GLU A 37 -17.58 23.25 -9.36
CA GLU A 37 -17.08 24.61 -9.59
C GLU A 37 -15.61 24.74 -9.20
N GLY A 38 -14.94 25.78 -9.71
CA GLY A 38 -13.57 26.12 -9.35
C GLY A 38 -12.65 26.29 -10.55
N GLU A 39 -11.35 26.35 -10.28
CA GLU A 39 -10.32 26.51 -11.32
C GLU A 39 -9.61 25.20 -11.67
N HIS A 40 -9.92 24.10 -10.99
CA HIS A 40 -9.32 22.80 -11.30
C HIS A 40 -10.31 21.93 -12.05
N LEU A 41 -9.91 21.40 -13.21
CA LEU A 41 -10.66 20.36 -13.88
C LEU A 41 -10.16 19.01 -13.39
N LEU A 42 -11.05 18.26 -12.73
CA LEU A 42 -10.79 16.86 -12.40
C LEU A 42 -11.11 16.00 -13.62
N LEU A 43 -10.12 15.22 -14.05
CA LEU A 43 -10.25 14.26 -15.14
C LEU A 43 -10.03 12.86 -14.59
N THR A 44 -11.07 12.04 -14.59
CA THR A 44 -10.95 10.62 -14.31
C THR A 44 -10.61 9.92 -15.63
N LEU A 45 -9.40 9.38 -15.70
CA LEU A 45 -8.88 8.76 -16.92
C LEU A 45 -8.60 7.28 -16.67
N ARG A 46 -9.08 6.43 -17.58
CA ARG A 46 -8.61 5.06 -17.71
C ARG A 46 -7.42 5.05 -18.66
N LYS A 47 -6.32 4.44 -18.24
CA LYS A 47 -5.11 4.32 -19.06
C LYS A 47 -4.67 2.88 -19.22
N ARG A 48 -4.05 2.57 -20.35
CA ARG A 48 -3.43 1.28 -20.68
C ARG A 48 -2.03 1.53 -21.25
N GLY A 49 -1.02 0.78 -20.81
CA GLY A 49 0.34 0.86 -21.36
C GLY A 49 1.16 2.10 -20.97
N ALA A 50 0.54 3.12 -20.35
CA ALA A 50 1.19 4.35 -19.92
C ALA A 50 1.37 4.42 -18.40
N ASN A 51 2.44 5.08 -17.92
CA ASN A 51 2.59 5.43 -16.50
C ASN A 51 1.93 6.78 -16.18
N THR A 52 1.65 7.06 -14.89
CA THR A 52 0.98 8.32 -14.48
C THR A 52 1.71 9.59 -14.89
N VAL A 53 3.04 9.59 -14.88
CA VAL A 53 3.86 10.77 -15.23
C VAL A 53 3.72 11.10 -16.71
N HIS A 54 3.70 10.08 -17.58
CA HIS A 54 3.47 10.24 -19.00
C HIS A 54 2.10 10.87 -19.28
N VAL A 55 1.03 10.31 -18.70
CA VAL A 55 -0.34 10.85 -18.87
C VAL A 55 -0.44 12.29 -18.36
N ALA A 56 0.23 12.63 -17.25
CA ALA A 56 0.26 14.01 -16.75
C ALA A 56 0.91 14.99 -17.75
N LYS A 57 1.94 14.57 -18.50
CA LYS A 57 2.56 15.38 -19.56
C LYS A 57 1.65 15.55 -20.77
N VAL A 58 0.93 14.49 -21.15
CA VAL A 58 -0.09 14.55 -22.21
C VAL A 58 -1.17 15.58 -21.84
N LEU A 59 -1.66 15.52 -20.60
CA LEU A 59 -2.63 16.49 -20.07
C LEU A 59 -2.10 17.92 -20.05
N ALA A 60 -0.86 18.12 -19.62
CA ALA A 60 -0.24 19.45 -19.58
C ALA A 60 -0.15 20.05 -21.00
N LYS A 61 0.28 19.24 -21.98
CA LYS A 61 0.32 19.65 -23.38
C LYS A 61 -1.07 19.95 -23.94
N TRP A 62 -2.05 19.09 -23.68
CA TRP A 62 -3.45 19.30 -24.08
C TRP A 62 -4.00 20.62 -23.53
N ALA A 63 -3.72 20.92 -22.26
CA ALA A 63 -4.16 22.14 -21.61
C ALA A 63 -3.34 23.40 -21.95
N GLY A 64 -2.20 23.27 -22.65
CA GLY A 64 -1.26 24.37 -22.87
C GLY A 64 -0.59 24.87 -21.58
N LEU A 65 -0.35 23.98 -20.62
CA LEU A 65 0.21 24.27 -19.31
C LEU A 65 1.61 23.65 -19.13
N PRO A 66 2.44 24.16 -18.20
CA PRO A 66 3.63 23.45 -17.74
C PRO A 66 3.24 22.17 -16.95
N ASP A 67 4.15 21.19 -16.87
CA ASP A 67 3.94 19.91 -16.14
C ASP A 67 3.39 20.10 -14.72
N MET A 68 3.81 21.17 -14.02
CA MET A 68 3.36 21.50 -12.66
C MET A 68 1.89 21.91 -12.55
N GLY A 69 1.26 22.25 -13.68
CA GLY A 69 -0.17 22.57 -13.79
C GLY A 69 -1.08 21.34 -13.68
N VAL A 70 -0.50 20.13 -13.71
CA VAL A 70 -1.21 18.86 -13.56
C VAL A 70 -0.78 18.17 -12.27
N SER A 71 -1.74 17.60 -11.56
CA SER A 71 -1.51 16.89 -10.29
C SER A 71 -2.39 15.65 -10.17
N TYR A 72 -1.99 14.74 -9.29
CA TYR A 72 -2.61 13.42 -9.12
C TYR A 72 -2.29 12.86 -7.74
N ALA A 73 -3.13 11.96 -7.22
CA ALA A 73 -3.02 11.47 -5.85
C ALA A 73 -1.90 10.42 -5.68
N GLY A 74 -1.77 9.48 -6.62
CA GLY A 74 -0.79 8.39 -6.55
C GLY A 74 -0.16 8.07 -7.90
N MET A 75 0.92 7.29 -7.89
CA MET A 75 1.47 6.73 -9.12
C MET A 75 0.79 5.40 -9.43
N LYS A 76 0.58 5.13 -10.71
CA LYS A 76 0.06 3.89 -11.25
C LYS A 76 1.03 3.34 -12.30
N ASP A 77 1.20 2.03 -12.28
CA ASP A 77 2.15 1.30 -13.12
C ASP A 77 1.74 1.31 -14.60
N ARG A 78 2.69 1.06 -15.52
CA ARG A 78 2.43 1.00 -16.96
C ARG A 78 1.90 -0.37 -17.42
N HIS A 79 2.27 -1.45 -16.74
CA HIS A 79 1.90 -2.82 -17.06
C HIS A 79 0.58 -3.20 -16.37
N ALA A 80 -0.42 -2.35 -16.55
CA ALA A 80 -1.72 -2.41 -15.91
C ALA A 80 -2.74 -1.56 -16.68
N VAL A 81 -4.02 -1.93 -16.59
CA VAL A 81 -5.13 -1.01 -16.91
C VAL A 81 -5.48 -0.26 -15.63
N THR A 82 -5.44 1.06 -15.63
CA THR A 82 -5.70 1.81 -14.39
C THR A 82 -6.60 2.99 -14.61
N THR A 83 -7.60 3.16 -13.75
CA THR A 83 -8.43 4.36 -13.68
C THR A 83 -7.92 5.24 -12.56
N GLN A 84 -7.56 6.50 -12.84
CA GLN A 84 -7.10 7.43 -11.80
C GLN A 84 -7.56 8.86 -12.10
N ARG A 85 -7.60 9.68 -11.06
CA ARG A 85 -8.01 11.08 -11.19
C ARG A 85 -6.79 11.99 -11.29
N PHE A 86 -6.86 12.92 -12.24
CA PHE A 86 -5.94 14.03 -12.41
C PHE A 86 -6.65 15.35 -12.13
N SER A 87 -5.89 16.35 -11.71
CA SER A 87 -6.35 17.73 -11.50
C SER A 87 -5.52 18.65 -12.38
N VAL A 88 -6.16 19.30 -13.35
CA VAL A 88 -5.58 20.28 -14.26
C VAL A 88 -5.99 21.68 -13.84
N HIS A 89 -5.04 22.57 -13.54
CA HIS A 89 -5.35 23.95 -13.12
C HIS A 89 -5.60 24.86 -14.32
N LEU A 90 -6.86 25.26 -14.53
CA LEU A 90 -7.34 26.12 -15.62
C LEU A 90 -8.03 27.37 -15.04
N PRO A 91 -7.28 28.42 -14.66
CA PRO A 91 -7.82 29.62 -13.99
C PRO A 91 -8.94 30.32 -14.76
N LYS A 92 -8.88 30.30 -16.09
CA LYS A 92 -9.90 30.92 -16.96
C LYS A 92 -11.18 30.09 -17.09
N ARG A 93 -11.25 28.90 -16.49
CA ARG A 93 -12.36 27.94 -16.59
C ARG A 93 -12.76 27.57 -18.02
N VAL A 94 -11.79 27.63 -18.93
CA VAL A 94 -11.94 27.16 -20.31
C VAL A 94 -11.00 25.98 -20.47
N ALA A 95 -11.56 24.82 -20.72
CA ALA A 95 -10.82 23.61 -21.05
C ALA A 95 -10.90 23.38 -22.56
N PRO A 96 -9.84 22.84 -23.20
CA PRO A 96 -10.00 22.20 -24.50
C PRO A 96 -11.01 21.06 -24.41
N ASP A 97 -11.51 20.57 -25.54
CA ASP A 97 -12.42 19.43 -25.54
C ASP A 97 -11.70 18.18 -24.97
N PRO A 98 -12.21 17.56 -23.87
CA PRO A 98 -11.65 16.33 -23.33
C PRO A 98 -11.64 15.17 -24.33
N ALA A 99 -12.54 15.15 -25.32
CA ALA A 99 -12.54 14.12 -26.35
C ALA A 99 -11.22 14.07 -27.15
N LEU A 100 -10.48 15.18 -27.23
CA LEU A 100 -9.16 15.24 -27.88
C LEU A 100 -8.06 14.48 -27.11
N LEU A 101 -8.32 14.06 -25.87
CA LEU A 101 -7.41 13.21 -25.10
C LEU A 101 -7.57 11.73 -25.43
N ALA A 102 -8.68 11.34 -26.06
CA ALA A 102 -8.96 9.94 -26.35
C ALA A 102 -7.91 9.36 -27.33
N SER A 103 -7.37 8.20 -26.97
CA SER A 103 -6.40 7.44 -27.77
C SER A 103 -6.48 5.96 -27.40
N ASP A 104 -5.68 5.12 -28.06
CA ASP A 104 -5.54 3.71 -27.68
C ASP A 104 -4.96 3.53 -26.25
N GLU A 105 -4.33 4.56 -25.70
CA GLU A 105 -3.72 4.54 -24.35
C GLU A 105 -4.58 5.20 -23.28
N ILE A 106 -5.45 6.15 -23.63
CA ILE A 106 -6.20 7.00 -22.70
C ILE A 106 -7.67 7.06 -23.10
N GLU A 107 -8.53 6.74 -22.13
CA GLU A 107 -9.97 6.94 -22.19
C GLU A 107 -10.37 7.97 -21.11
N VAL A 108 -11.13 8.99 -21.51
CA VAL A 108 -11.73 9.95 -20.58
C VAL A 108 -13.03 9.36 -20.04
N VAL A 109 -13.04 9.02 -18.75
CA VAL A 109 -14.21 8.43 -18.09
C VAL A 109 -15.14 9.51 -17.54
N GLU A 110 -14.57 10.55 -16.93
CA GLU A 110 -15.33 11.62 -16.31
C GLU A 110 -14.52 12.93 -16.33
N SER A 111 -15.22 14.05 -16.45
CA SER A 111 -14.65 15.40 -16.36
C SER A 111 -15.56 16.30 -15.53
N THR A 112 -15.05 16.88 -14.44
CA THR A 112 -15.85 17.77 -13.57
C THR A 112 -14.97 18.81 -12.89
N TRP A 113 -15.47 20.03 -12.76
CA TRP A 113 -14.76 21.12 -12.08
C TRP A 113 -14.66 20.90 -10.56
N HIS A 114 -13.58 21.43 -9.99
CA HIS A 114 -13.30 21.40 -8.57
C HIS A 114 -12.55 22.65 -8.10
N ASN A 115 -12.79 23.02 -6.84
CA ASN A 115 -12.28 24.24 -6.24
C ASN A 115 -10.84 24.13 -5.73
N ARG A 116 -10.30 22.91 -5.62
CA ARG A 116 -8.96 22.67 -5.05
C ARG A 116 -8.14 21.73 -5.90
N LYS A 117 -6.82 21.91 -5.82
CA LYS A 117 -5.83 21.00 -6.40
C LYS A 117 -5.89 19.63 -5.73
N LEU A 118 -5.86 18.56 -6.53
CA LEU A 118 -5.69 17.19 -6.02
C LEU A 118 -4.27 17.00 -5.46
N GLN A 119 -4.17 16.75 -4.15
CA GLN A 119 -2.88 16.59 -3.46
C GLN A 119 -2.38 15.14 -3.55
N ARG A 120 -1.06 14.96 -3.40
CA ARG A 120 -0.46 13.63 -3.26
C ARG A 120 -1.04 12.92 -2.04
N GLY A 121 -1.41 11.65 -2.20
CA GLY A 121 -2.05 10.84 -1.17
C GLY A 121 -3.53 11.16 -0.92
N ALA A 122 -4.15 12.08 -1.67
CA ALA A 122 -5.57 12.40 -1.55
C ALA A 122 -6.47 11.40 -2.30
N LEU A 123 -6.39 10.13 -1.93
CA LEU A 123 -7.25 9.04 -2.40
C LEU A 123 -7.77 8.23 -1.21
N ALA A 124 -8.97 7.65 -1.31
CA ALA A 124 -9.52 6.78 -0.27
C ALA A 124 -8.89 5.37 -0.31
N GLY A 125 -8.34 4.98 -1.45
CA GLY A 125 -7.74 3.67 -1.64
C GLY A 125 -7.65 3.31 -3.12
N ASN A 126 -7.41 2.03 -3.39
CA ASN A 126 -7.45 1.48 -4.74
C ASN A 126 -8.26 0.19 -4.72
N ARG A 127 -9.13 0.03 -5.71
CA ARG A 127 -9.78 -1.24 -6.04
C ARG A 127 -8.90 -1.97 -7.04
N PHE A 128 -8.59 -3.21 -6.72
CA PHE A 128 -7.82 -4.11 -7.54
C PHE A 128 -8.73 -5.14 -8.14
N LYS A 129 -8.52 -5.43 -9.42
CA LYS A 129 -9.05 -6.61 -10.09
C LYS A 129 -7.87 -7.30 -10.77
N LEU A 130 -7.55 -8.49 -10.31
CA LEU A 130 -6.36 -9.25 -10.69
C LEU A 130 -6.80 -10.54 -11.36
N VAL A 131 -6.16 -10.91 -12.47
CA VAL A 131 -6.32 -12.22 -13.10
C VAL A 131 -5.01 -12.97 -12.96
N LEU A 132 -5.03 -14.03 -12.17
CA LEU A 132 -3.94 -14.99 -12.04
C LEU A 132 -4.14 -16.08 -13.09
N ARG A 133 -3.09 -16.36 -13.86
CA ARG A 133 -3.08 -17.38 -14.92
C ARG A 133 -2.08 -18.48 -14.60
N ASP A 134 -2.21 -19.61 -15.28
CA ASP A 134 -1.40 -20.80 -15.04
C ASP A 134 -1.40 -21.18 -13.55
N VAL A 135 -2.55 -21.06 -12.88
CA VAL A 135 -2.67 -21.30 -11.44
C VAL A 135 -2.47 -22.79 -11.18
N GLN A 136 -1.44 -23.11 -10.41
CA GLN A 136 -1.15 -24.46 -9.92
C GLN A 136 -1.40 -24.49 -8.42
N GLY A 137 -2.31 -25.33 -7.97
CA GLY A 137 -2.72 -25.46 -6.57
C GLY A 137 -4.09 -26.13 -6.48
N ASP A 138 -4.53 -26.49 -5.27
CA ASP A 138 -5.86 -27.03 -5.04
C ASP A 138 -6.89 -25.87 -4.95
N PRO A 139 -7.87 -25.77 -5.89
CA PRO A 139 -8.86 -24.71 -5.87
C PRO A 139 -9.61 -24.59 -4.54
N ALA A 140 -10.00 -25.71 -3.92
CA ALA A 140 -10.76 -25.69 -2.67
C ALA A 140 -9.95 -25.07 -1.52
N ALA A 141 -8.67 -25.43 -1.41
CA ALA A 141 -7.77 -24.87 -0.41
C ALA A 141 -7.52 -23.36 -0.64
N ILE A 142 -7.38 -22.93 -1.90
CA ILE A 142 -7.20 -21.52 -2.25
C ILE A 142 -8.44 -20.71 -1.85
N GLU A 143 -9.64 -21.19 -2.16
CA GLU A 143 -10.92 -20.56 -1.80
C GLU A 143 -11.10 -20.46 -0.27
N GLU A 144 -10.77 -21.53 0.45
CA GLU A 144 -10.78 -21.54 1.92
C GLU A 144 -9.83 -20.47 2.49
N ARG A 145 -8.61 -20.36 1.96
CA ARG A 145 -7.66 -19.32 2.39
C ARG A 145 -8.16 -17.91 2.07
N LEU A 146 -8.77 -17.69 0.91
CA LEU A 146 -9.38 -16.41 0.57
C LEU A 146 -10.52 -16.04 1.55
N SER A 147 -11.31 -17.02 1.98
CA SER A 147 -12.33 -16.84 3.03
C SER A 147 -11.72 -16.47 4.39
N HIS A 148 -10.60 -17.10 4.76
CA HIS A 148 -9.85 -16.73 5.96
C HIS A 148 -9.28 -15.31 5.87
N ILE A 149 -8.70 -14.92 4.72
CA ILE A 149 -8.21 -13.55 4.50
C ILE A 149 -9.37 -12.53 4.58
N ALA A 150 -10.54 -12.86 4.03
CA ALA A 150 -11.71 -11.97 4.08
C ALA A 150 -12.22 -11.76 5.52
N SER A 151 -12.19 -12.81 6.34
CA SER A 151 -12.73 -12.80 7.71
C SER A 151 -11.74 -12.32 8.77
N ARG A 152 -10.43 -12.57 8.60
CA ARG A 152 -9.37 -12.20 9.55
C ARG A 152 -8.50 -11.04 9.10
N GLY A 153 -8.55 -10.64 7.84
CA GLY A 153 -7.58 -9.75 7.23
C GLY A 153 -6.25 -10.47 6.95
N LEU A 154 -5.16 -9.71 6.84
CA LEU A 154 -3.80 -10.24 6.66
C LEU A 154 -2.77 -9.31 7.31
N PRO A 155 -1.52 -9.75 7.49
CA PRO A 155 -0.45 -8.89 8.01
C PRO A 155 -0.19 -7.66 7.12
N ASN A 156 -0.08 -6.49 7.73
CA ASN A 156 0.03 -5.20 7.03
C ASN A 156 1.48 -4.80 6.69
N TRP A 157 2.18 -5.68 5.98
CA TRP A 157 3.58 -5.51 5.59
C TRP A 157 3.85 -4.19 4.83
N PHE A 158 5.02 -3.61 5.04
CA PHE A 158 5.63 -2.77 4.01
C PHE A 158 6.23 -3.68 2.93
N GLY A 159 5.74 -3.56 1.70
CA GLY A 159 6.26 -4.32 0.56
C GLY A 159 7.66 -3.90 0.10
N GLU A 160 8.31 -4.73 -0.70
CA GLU A 160 9.70 -4.59 -1.16
C GLU A 160 10.02 -3.25 -1.80
N GLN A 161 9.08 -2.68 -2.56
CA GLN A 161 9.23 -1.36 -3.19
C GLN A 161 9.57 -0.24 -2.18
N ARG A 162 9.19 -0.38 -0.91
CA ARG A 162 9.53 0.57 0.16
C ARG A 162 11.03 0.62 0.44
N PHE A 163 11.73 -0.49 0.22
CA PHE A 163 13.13 -0.67 0.55
C PHE A 163 14.08 -0.45 -0.63
N GLY A 164 13.55 0.00 -1.77
CA GLY A 164 14.33 0.25 -2.99
C GLY A 164 14.73 -1.05 -3.69
N ARG A 165 15.49 -0.93 -4.78
CA ARG A 165 16.01 -2.08 -5.53
C ARG A 165 16.83 -2.97 -4.61
N ASP A 166 16.51 -4.26 -4.59
CA ASP A 166 17.18 -5.30 -3.78
C ASP A 166 17.28 -4.97 -2.27
N GLY A 167 16.39 -4.12 -1.75
CA GLY A 167 16.43 -3.69 -0.35
C GLY A 167 17.54 -2.69 0.00
N GLY A 168 18.18 -2.07 -1.00
CA GLY A 168 19.34 -1.19 -0.82
C GLY A 168 19.10 0.06 0.06
N ASN A 169 17.86 0.45 0.32
CA ASN A 169 17.56 1.61 1.16
C ASN A 169 17.91 1.39 2.64
N VAL A 170 17.84 0.15 3.16
CA VAL A 170 18.16 -0.09 4.57
C VAL A 170 19.67 0.05 4.84
N PRO A 171 20.56 -0.59 4.06
CA PRO A 171 22.01 -0.31 4.16
C PRO A 171 22.36 1.16 3.92
N ALA A 172 21.69 1.81 2.97
CA ALA A 172 21.91 3.24 2.71
C ALA A 172 21.48 4.12 3.90
N ALA A 173 20.39 3.76 4.60
CA ALA A 173 19.97 4.44 5.82
C ALA A 173 21.02 4.29 6.93
N LEU A 174 21.57 3.08 7.14
CA LEU A 174 22.66 2.86 8.10
C LEU A 174 23.90 3.69 7.77
N ALA A 175 24.32 3.73 6.50
CA ALA A 175 25.44 4.57 6.07
C ALA A 175 25.16 6.06 6.31
N MET A 176 23.91 6.51 6.07
CA MET A 176 23.49 7.87 6.36
C MET A 176 23.56 8.20 7.86
N PHE A 177 23.12 7.30 8.73
CA PHE A 177 23.24 7.45 10.17
C PHE A 177 24.70 7.46 10.64
N GLY A 178 25.58 6.74 9.95
CA GLY A 178 27.03 6.78 10.13
C GLY A 178 27.73 8.04 9.61
N GLY A 179 26.98 9.07 9.16
CA GLY A 179 27.53 10.37 8.75
C GLY A 179 27.65 10.58 7.24
N ARG A 180 27.26 9.61 6.41
CA ARG A 180 27.24 9.79 4.95
C ARG A 180 26.19 10.84 4.57
N ARG A 181 26.62 11.93 3.93
CA ARG A 181 25.73 12.98 3.42
C ARG A 181 24.82 12.44 2.32
N MET A 182 23.53 12.75 2.43
CA MET A 182 22.50 12.41 1.46
C MET A 182 21.75 13.66 1.05
N ARG A 183 21.18 13.67 -0.16
CA ARG A 183 20.29 14.75 -0.58
C ARG A 183 19.01 14.75 0.27
N PRO A 184 18.32 15.90 0.44
CA PRO A 184 17.12 15.98 1.27
C PRO A 184 16.00 15.01 0.87
N ASP A 185 15.76 14.85 -0.44
CA ASP A 185 14.79 13.90 -1.02
C ASP A 185 15.12 12.45 -0.65
N GLN A 186 16.40 12.09 -0.75
CA GLN A 186 16.90 10.77 -0.37
C GLN A 186 16.79 10.53 1.13
N ARG A 187 17.09 11.53 1.96
CA ARG A 187 17.01 11.41 3.42
C ARG A 187 15.62 10.98 3.90
N SER A 188 14.56 11.62 3.41
CA SER A 188 13.19 11.25 3.79
C SER A 188 12.83 9.82 3.38
N LEU A 189 13.29 9.38 2.20
CA LEU A 189 13.10 8.00 1.73
C LEU A 189 13.83 6.99 2.64
N LEU A 190 15.09 7.25 2.98
CA LEU A 190 15.91 6.37 3.82
C LEU A 190 15.36 6.27 5.25
N LEU A 191 14.91 7.38 5.84
CA LEU A 191 14.22 7.38 7.14
C LEU A 191 12.93 6.55 7.09
N SER A 192 12.16 6.67 6.01
CA SER A 192 10.96 5.84 5.81
C SER A 192 11.30 4.36 5.71
N ALA A 193 12.35 3.99 4.98
CA ALA A 193 12.79 2.60 4.83
C ALA A 193 13.26 2.00 6.17
N ALA A 194 14.04 2.75 6.96
CA ALA A 194 14.50 2.32 8.28
C ALA A 194 13.34 2.01 9.24
N ARG A 195 12.36 2.93 9.37
CA ARG A 195 11.17 2.68 10.21
C ARG A 195 10.34 1.49 9.72
N SER A 196 10.19 1.37 8.41
CA SER A 196 9.42 0.28 7.79
C SER A 196 10.07 -1.09 8.06
N ALA A 197 11.40 -1.16 8.11
CA ALA A 197 12.13 -2.39 8.38
C ALA A 197 11.92 -2.86 9.82
N LEU A 198 12.02 -1.96 10.79
CA LEU A 198 11.75 -2.26 12.21
C LEU A 198 10.29 -2.69 12.42
N PHE A 199 9.33 -2.00 11.77
CA PHE A 199 7.93 -2.42 11.82
C PHE A 199 7.72 -3.83 11.24
N ASN A 200 8.30 -4.13 10.08
CA ASN A 200 8.20 -5.46 9.49
C ASN A 200 8.85 -6.54 10.38
N GLN A 201 9.94 -6.25 11.10
CA GLN A 201 10.52 -7.21 12.06
C GLN A 201 9.57 -7.50 13.23
N VAL A 202 8.93 -6.47 13.80
CA VAL A 202 7.92 -6.67 14.86
C VAL A 202 6.74 -7.48 14.34
N LEU A 203 6.22 -7.13 13.15
CA LEU A 203 5.10 -7.86 12.56
C LEU A 203 5.48 -9.31 12.21
N ALA A 204 6.74 -9.58 11.80
CA ALA A 204 7.25 -10.93 11.60
C ALA A 204 7.21 -11.75 12.88
N ALA A 205 7.71 -11.21 13.99
CA ALA A 205 7.63 -11.87 15.28
C ALA A 205 6.18 -12.14 15.71
N ARG A 206 5.25 -11.20 15.45
CA ARG A 206 3.82 -11.38 15.76
C ARG A 206 3.18 -12.49 14.91
N VAL A 207 3.55 -12.57 13.62
CA VAL A 207 3.03 -13.60 12.70
C VAL A 207 3.55 -14.97 13.08
N GLU A 208 4.85 -15.11 13.36
CA GLU A 208 5.49 -16.36 13.77
C GLU A 208 4.91 -16.90 15.10
N GLN A 209 4.51 -16.01 16.01
CA GLN A 209 3.85 -16.37 17.26
C GLN A 209 2.33 -16.53 17.13
N GLY A 210 1.77 -16.34 15.93
CA GLY A 210 0.34 -16.50 15.68
C GLY A 210 -0.55 -15.45 16.36
N ASN A 211 0.00 -14.30 16.75
CA ASN A 211 -0.69 -13.28 17.53
C ASN A 211 -0.80 -11.91 16.81
N TRP A 212 -0.63 -11.86 15.50
CA TRP A 212 -0.68 -10.63 14.68
C TRP A 212 -2.07 -9.98 14.61
N ASP A 213 -3.15 -10.75 14.77
CA ASP A 213 -4.54 -10.30 14.75
C ASP A 213 -5.27 -10.43 16.10
N THR A 214 -4.55 -10.77 17.18
CA THR A 214 -5.09 -10.96 18.54
C THR A 214 -4.47 -9.97 19.54
N PRO A 215 -5.15 -9.63 20.65
CA PRO A 215 -4.57 -8.79 21.71
C PRO A 215 -3.35 -9.43 22.38
N LEU A 216 -2.44 -8.60 22.89
CA LEU A 216 -1.49 -8.93 23.94
C LEU A 216 -1.74 -8.06 25.18
N ASP A 217 -1.18 -8.47 26.33
CA ASP A 217 -1.11 -7.57 27.48
C ASP A 217 -0.29 -6.31 27.14
N GLY A 218 -0.79 -5.14 27.53
CA GLY A 218 -0.16 -3.86 27.21
C GLY A 218 -0.30 -3.40 25.74
N GLU A 219 -1.25 -3.96 24.99
CA GLU A 219 -1.50 -3.65 23.58
C GLU A 219 -1.89 -2.18 23.33
N VAL A 220 -1.46 -1.65 22.19
CA VAL A 220 -1.86 -0.32 21.71
C VAL A 220 -2.76 -0.49 20.50
N TRP A 221 -3.94 0.09 20.58
CA TRP A 221 -4.98 -0.06 19.57
C TRP A 221 -4.93 1.09 18.58
N MET A 222 -5.09 0.78 17.29
CA MET A 222 -5.26 1.75 16.22
C MET A 222 -6.70 1.71 15.71
N LEU A 223 -7.36 2.87 15.66
CA LEU A 223 -8.71 3.00 15.07
C LEU A 223 -8.63 2.79 13.55
N ASP A 224 -9.53 1.99 12.99
CA ASP A 224 -9.57 1.74 11.55
C ASP A 224 -9.75 3.03 10.74
N GLY A 225 -9.14 3.07 9.56
CA GLY A 225 -9.20 4.22 8.66
C GLY A 225 -8.55 5.52 9.16
N SER A 226 -7.89 5.54 10.33
CA SER A 226 -7.31 6.75 10.92
C SER A 226 -5.85 6.59 11.37
N ARG A 227 -5.25 7.65 11.93
CA ARG A 227 -3.94 7.61 12.62
C ARG A 227 -4.06 7.59 14.14
N SER A 228 -5.29 7.57 14.66
CA SER A 228 -5.57 7.67 16.08
C SER A 228 -5.27 6.37 16.78
N VAL A 229 -4.61 6.49 17.94
CA VAL A 229 -4.23 5.37 18.79
C VAL A 229 -4.60 5.60 20.24
N PHE A 230 -4.95 4.53 20.94
CA PHE A 230 -5.30 4.53 22.37
C PHE A 230 -4.77 3.26 23.05
N GLY A 231 -4.96 3.17 24.36
CA GLY A 231 -4.36 2.13 25.19
C GLY A 231 -2.90 2.42 25.57
N PRO A 232 -2.32 1.58 26.44
CA PRO A 232 -2.87 0.30 26.88
C PRO A 232 -4.07 0.41 27.83
N GLU A 233 -5.06 -0.46 27.64
CA GLU A 233 -6.28 -0.57 28.46
C GLU A 233 -6.60 -2.06 28.70
N PRO A 234 -7.28 -2.42 29.81
CA PRO A 234 -7.66 -3.81 30.07
C PRO A 234 -8.48 -4.43 28.94
N TRP A 235 -8.24 -5.70 28.64
CA TRP A 235 -9.04 -6.44 27.66
C TRP A 235 -10.49 -6.62 28.15
N THR A 236 -11.45 -6.25 27.32
CA THR A 236 -12.89 -6.28 27.63
C THR A 236 -13.70 -6.80 26.45
N ASP A 237 -14.94 -7.22 26.70
CA ASP A 237 -15.87 -7.64 25.64
C ASP A 237 -16.14 -6.53 24.61
N LEU A 238 -16.09 -5.27 25.03
CA LEU A 238 -16.20 -4.13 24.13
C LEU A 238 -15.02 -4.08 23.15
N LEU A 239 -13.79 -4.26 23.63
CA LEU A 239 -12.62 -4.33 22.74
C LEU A 239 -12.65 -5.58 21.86
N ALA A 240 -13.18 -6.70 22.36
CA ALA A 240 -13.39 -7.92 21.57
C ALA A 240 -14.36 -7.69 20.40
N ASP A 241 -15.52 -7.06 20.64
CA ASP A 241 -16.48 -6.71 19.58
C ASP A 241 -15.85 -5.75 18.55
N ARG A 242 -15.18 -4.69 19.03
CA ARG A 242 -14.50 -3.71 18.16
C ARG A 242 -13.40 -4.36 17.32
N LEU A 243 -12.62 -5.28 17.90
CA LEU A 243 -11.59 -6.02 17.18
C LEU A 243 -12.21 -6.95 16.13
N GLY A 244 -13.26 -7.69 16.49
CA GLY A 244 -13.96 -8.62 15.60
C GLY A 244 -14.64 -7.92 14.42
N ARG A 245 -15.13 -6.69 14.60
CA ARG A 245 -15.74 -5.87 13.55
C ARG A 245 -14.74 -5.05 12.74
N PHE A 246 -13.45 -5.15 13.03
CA PHE A 246 -12.37 -4.34 12.44
C PHE A 246 -12.51 -2.84 12.69
N ASP A 247 -13.10 -2.43 13.80
CA ASP A 247 -13.10 -1.02 14.23
C ASP A 247 -11.75 -0.62 14.86
N ILE A 248 -11.05 -1.60 15.44
CA ILE A 248 -9.70 -1.45 16.00
C ILE A 248 -8.77 -2.56 15.54
N HIS A 249 -7.47 -2.26 15.58
CA HIS A 249 -6.41 -3.18 15.19
C HIS A 249 -5.29 -3.17 16.25
N PRO A 250 -4.69 -4.33 16.56
CA PRO A 250 -3.36 -4.38 17.16
C PRO A 250 -2.40 -3.56 16.31
N SER A 251 -1.43 -2.89 16.93
CA SER A 251 -0.49 -2.04 16.22
C SER A 251 0.96 -2.41 16.52
N GLY A 252 1.88 -1.94 15.69
CA GLY A 252 3.32 -2.05 15.90
C GLY A 252 3.99 -0.67 15.79
N PRO A 253 5.25 -0.55 16.27
CA PRO A 253 5.93 0.71 16.36
C PRO A 253 6.47 1.14 15.00
N LEU A 254 6.23 2.40 14.64
CA LEU A 254 7.06 3.12 13.68
C LEU A 254 8.09 3.90 14.50
N TRP A 255 9.27 3.28 14.67
CA TRP A 255 10.27 3.68 15.66
C TRP A 255 10.68 5.16 15.57
N GLY A 256 10.82 5.78 16.74
CA GLY A 256 11.26 7.15 16.94
C GLY A 256 11.79 7.37 18.37
N GLU A 257 12.03 8.62 18.72
CA GLU A 257 12.51 9.04 20.05
C GLU A 257 11.45 8.87 21.14
N GLY A 258 11.92 8.57 22.35
CA GLY A 258 11.09 8.35 23.53
C GLY A 258 10.74 6.89 23.77
N GLU A 259 9.91 6.67 24.78
CA GLU A 259 9.46 5.33 25.19
C GLU A 259 8.34 4.81 24.28
N LEU A 260 8.23 3.49 24.19
CA LEU A 260 7.09 2.84 23.54
C LEU A 260 5.82 3.12 24.35
N ARG A 261 4.70 3.32 23.64
CA ARG A 261 3.38 3.40 24.29
C ARG A 261 2.90 2.04 24.79
N SER A 262 3.26 0.96 24.10
CA SER A 262 2.96 -0.40 24.52
C SER A 262 3.64 -0.70 25.85
N THR A 263 3.01 -1.54 26.66
CA THR A 263 3.58 -2.05 27.91
C THR A 263 3.51 -3.59 27.93
N GLY A 264 3.90 -4.22 29.03
CA GLY A 264 3.70 -5.66 29.25
C GLY A 264 4.23 -6.55 28.12
N ALA A 265 3.50 -7.62 27.81
CA ALA A 265 3.87 -8.58 26.78
C ALA A 265 4.01 -7.95 25.38
N ALA A 266 3.21 -6.94 25.05
CA ALA A 266 3.32 -6.23 23.77
C ALA A 266 4.67 -5.49 23.66
N ALA A 267 5.09 -4.77 24.71
CA ALA A 267 6.36 -4.07 24.72
C ALA A 267 7.56 -5.03 24.70
N GLU A 268 7.50 -6.12 25.45
CA GLU A 268 8.54 -7.14 25.48
C GLU A 268 8.75 -7.76 24.10
N LEU A 269 7.67 -8.10 23.40
CA LEU A 269 7.73 -8.61 22.03
C LEU A 269 8.31 -7.56 21.08
N GLU A 270 7.81 -6.33 21.12
CA GLU A 270 8.29 -5.25 20.26
C GLU A 270 9.79 -5.02 20.44
N LEU A 271 10.27 -4.90 21.68
CA LEU A 271 11.69 -4.70 21.99
C LEU A 271 12.55 -5.92 21.63
N GLY A 272 12.04 -7.12 21.87
CA GLY A 272 12.71 -8.38 21.54
C GLY A 272 12.92 -8.53 20.03
N ALA A 273 11.89 -8.21 19.24
CA ALA A 273 11.93 -8.31 17.78
C ALA A 273 12.92 -7.34 17.11
N VAL A 274 13.25 -6.21 17.78
CA VAL A 274 14.20 -5.19 17.28
C VAL A 274 15.44 -5.04 18.18
N SER A 275 15.93 -6.17 18.68
CA SER A 275 17.09 -6.25 19.60
C SER A 275 18.41 -6.61 18.93
N ASP A 276 18.39 -7.05 17.67
CA ASP A 276 19.61 -7.38 16.93
C ASP A 276 20.45 -6.12 16.61
N ALA A 277 21.74 -6.33 16.31
CA ALA A 277 22.69 -5.24 16.12
C ALA A 277 22.30 -4.26 15.00
N GLN A 278 21.69 -4.75 13.91
CA GLN A 278 21.25 -3.90 12.82
C GLN A 278 20.06 -3.05 13.27
N SER A 279 19.09 -3.66 13.95
CA SER A 279 17.91 -2.99 14.49
C SER A 279 18.28 -1.92 15.51
N LEU A 280 19.21 -2.21 16.42
CA LEU A 280 19.74 -1.22 17.37
C LEU A 280 20.37 -0.02 16.67
N ALA A 281 21.13 -0.24 15.60
CA ALA A 281 21.72 0.85 14.81
C ALA A 281 20.65 1.70 14.10
N LEU A 282 19.60 1.06 13.55
CA LEU A 282 18.47 1.76 12.95
C LEU A 282 17.70 2.59 13.99
N ARG A 283 17.44 2.03 15.18
CA ARG A 283 16.77 2.72 16.30
C ARG A 283 17.52 3.99 16.69
N ALA A 284 18.81 3.88 17.00
CA ALA A 284 19.65 5.03 17.36
C ALA A 284 19.70 6.08 16.23
N GLY A 285 19.78 5.65 14.97
CA GLY A 285 19.74 6.54 13.82
C GLY A 285 18.43 7.33 13.71
N LEU A 286 17.30 6.66 13.90
CA LEU A 286 15.97 7.27 13.84
C LEU A 286 15.72 8.25 15.01
N GLU A 287 16.20 7.90 16.21
CA GLU A 287 16.16 8.76 17.38
C GLU A 287 17.03 10.01 17.21
N SER A 288 18.26 9.86 16.68
CA SER A 288 19.13 11.01 16.38
C SER A 288 18.55 11.94 15.31
N ALA A 289 17.72 11.38 14.41
CA ALA A 289 16.97 12.14 13.41
C ALA A 289 15.70 12.82 13.98
N ARG A 290 15.41 12.66 15.28
CA ARG A 290 14.25 13.21 16.01
C ARG A 290 12.91 12.84 15.40
N LEU A 291 12.78 11.60 14.91
CA LEU A 291 11.47 11.10 14.51
C LEU A 291 10.65 10.79 15.75
N LYS A 292 9.36 11.15 15.73
CA LYS A 292 8.45 10.81 16.83
C LYS A 292 8.07 9.34 16.75
N GLN A 293 7.84 8.72 17.91
CA GLN A 293 7.19 7.42 17.98
C GLN A 293 5.78 7.51 17.36
N GLU A 294 5.52 6.65 16.39
CA GLU A 294 4.24 6.50 15.72
C GLU A 294 3.81 5.02 15.76
N ARG A 295 2.56 4.74 15.37
CA ARG A 295 2.02 3.39 15.32
C ARG A 295 1.44 3.10 13.95
N ARG A 296 1.47 1.82 13.57
CA ARG A 296 0.81 1.29 12.36
C ARG A 296 0.07 0.02 12.73
N ALA A 297 -1.15 -0.15 12.20
CA ALA A 297 -1.93 -1.36 12.37
C ALA A 297 -1.15 -2.59 11.84
N LEU A 298 -1.09 -3.66 12.62
CA LEU A 298 -0.49 -4.94 12.23
C LEU A 298 -1.34 -5.68 11.20
N ARG A 299 -2.64 -5.39 11.17
CA ARG A 299 -3.64 -6.07 10.37
C ARG A 299 -4.20 -5.15 9.29
N LEU A 300 -4.26 -5.66 8.06
CA LEU A 300 -4.85 -5.06 6.88
C LEU A 300 -6.08 -5.88 6.46
N ARG A 301 -7.21 -5.22 6.18
CA ARG A 301 -8.41 -5.89 5.67
C ARG A 301 -8.66 -5.51 4.20
N PRO A 302 -8.63 -6.48 3.27
CA PRO A 302 -9.14 -6.27 1.92
C PRO A 302 -10.65 -6.10 1.96
N ALA A 303 -11.14 -4.92 1.59
CA ALA A 303 -12.57 -4.65 1.53
C ALA A 303 -13.17 -5.32 0.29
N MET A 304 -14.37 -5.91 0.43
CA MET A 304 -15.10 -6.57 -0.65
C MET A 304 -14.25 -7.63 -1.39
N LEU A 305 -13.47 -8.43 -0.66
CA LEU A 305 -12.72 -9.53 -1.27
C LEU A 305 -13.67 -10.54 -1.92
N GLN A 306 -13.54 -10.69 -3.22
CA GLN A 306 -14.29 -11.61 -4.06
C GLN A 306 -13.32 -12.37 -4.96
N HIS A 307 -13.71 -13.57 -5.34
CA HIS A 307 -12.94 -14.41 -6.25
C HIS A 307 -13.89 -15.17 -7.18
N GLN A 308 -13.39 -15.50 -8.37
CA GLN A 308 -14.07 -16.39 -9.31
C GLN A 308 -13.06 -17.11 -10.20
N TRP A 309 -13.29 -18.39 -10.46
CA TRP A 309 -12.55 -19.14 -11.47
C TRP A 309 -13.13 -18.84 -12.85
N LEU A 310 -12.32 -18.25 -13.72
CA LEU A 310 -12.69 -17.98 -15.12
C LEU A 310 -12.46 -19.20 -16.02
N ALA A 311 -11.55 -20.08 -15.60
CA ALA A 311 -11.23 -21.37 -16.18
C ALA A 311 -10.63 -22.27 -15.07
N ALA A 312 -10.26 -23.51 -15.40
CA ALA A 312 -9.68 -24.46 -14.44
C ALA A 312 -8.37 -23.97 -13.78
N ASP A 313 -7.61 -23.12 -14.47
CA ASP A 313 -6.29 -22.61 -14.09
C ASP A 313 -6.21 -21.07 -14.14
N VAL A 314 -7.37 -20.38 -14.18
CA VAL A 314 -7.45 -18.92 -14.23
C VAL A 314 -8.35 -18.40 -13.11
N LEU A 315 -7.74 -17.72 -12.13
CA LEU A 315 -8.41 -17.18 -10.95
C LEU A 315 -8.46 -15.66 -11.02
N GLU A 316 -9.66 -15.09 -10.96
CA GLU A 316 -9.85 -13.66 -10.80
C GLU A 316 -10.08 -13.29 -9.34
N LEU A 317 -9.39 -12.26 -8.86
CA LEU A 317 -9.54 -11.68 -7.53
C LEU A 317 -9.97 -10.21 -7.64
N SER A 318 -10.93 -9.79 -6.82
CA SER A 318 -11.36 -8.39 -6.72
C SER A 318 -11.43 -7.96 -5.26
N PHE A 319 -10.83 -6.82 -4.92
CA PHE A 319 -10.82 -6.28 -3.56
C PHE A 319 -10.39 -4.81 -3.55
N ALA A 320 -10.64 -4.10 -2.46
CA ALA A 320 -10.13 -2.74 -2.25
C ALA A 320 -9.16 -2.65 -1.06
N LEU A 321 -8.10 -1.87 -1.22
CA LEU A 321 -7.13 -1.60 -0.17
C LEU A 321 -6.99 -0.09 0.09
N PRO A 322 -6.72 0.32 1.34
CA PRO A 322 -6.44 1.71 1.68
C PRO A 322 -5.13 2.21 1.06
N PRO A 323 -4.88 3.53 1.08
CA PRO A 323 -3.70 4.12 0.47
C PRO A 323 -2.40 3.57 1.06
N GLY A 324 -1.42 3.32 0.21
CA GLY A 324 -0.10 2.82 0.62
C GLY A 324 -0.05 1.31 0.90
N CYS A 325 -1.14 0.58 0.69
CA CYS A 325 -1.19 -0.88 0.68
C CYS A 325 -1.21 -1.39 -0.78
N TYR A 326 -0.68 -2.60 -1.01
CA TYR A 326 -0.45 -3.15 -2.34
C TYR A 326 -1.12 -4.51 -2.49
N ALA A 327 -1.60 -4.81 -3.69
CA ALA A 327 -2.17 -6.12 -4.04
C ALA A 327 -1.22 -7.30 -3.74
N THR A 328 0.09 -7.08 -3.83
CA THR A 328 1.10 -8.09 -3.51
C THR A 328 1.01 -8.61 -2.09
N ALA A 329 0.45 -7.84 -1.14
CA ALA A 329 0.24 -8.33 0.22
C ALA A 329 -0.80 -9.46 0.27
N VAL A 330 -1.86 -9.40 -0.55
CA VAL A 330 -2.85 -10.48 -0.66
C VAL A 330 -2.23 -11.69 -1.35
N LEU A 331 -1.51 -11.46 -2.45
CA LEU A 331 -0.86 -12.54 -3.21
C LEU A 331 0.21 -13.27 -2.39
N HIS A 332 0.95 -12.55 -1.54
CA HIS A 332 1.94 -13.11 -0.63
C HIS A 332 1.36 -14.26 0.20
N GLU A 333 0.17 -14.07 0.79
CA GLU A 333 -0.47 -15.09 1.62
C GLU A 333 -0.99 -16.30 0.81
N LEU A 334 -1.16 -16.17 -0.50
CA LEU A 334 -1.60 -17.27 -1.36
C LEU A 334 -0.42 -18.11 -1.86
N GLY A 335 0.66 -17.45 -2.30
CA GLY A 335 1.88 -18.11 -2.77
C GLY A 335 2.63 -17.32 -3.85
N PRO A 336 3.71 -17.89 -4.42
CA PRO A 336 4.51 -17.22 -5.44
C PRO A 336 3.69 -16.85 -6.68
N VAL A 337 3.78 -15.58 -7.07
CA VAL A 337 3.17 -15.09 -8.32
C VAL A 337 4.25 -14.42 -9.15
N GLU A 338 4.51 -14.97 -10.33
CA GLU A 338 5.48 -14.42 -11.29
C GLU A 338 4.87 -13.24 -12.06
N ASP A 339 5.56 -12.10 -12.08
CA ASP A 339 5.19 -10.96 -12.91
C ASP A 339 5.74 -11.14 -14.33
N ALA A 340 4.88 -11.61 -15.24
CA ALA A 340 5.25 -11.90 -16.62
C ALA A 340 5.69 -10.65 -17.40
N SER A 341 5.36 -9.43 -16.92
CA SER A 341 5.80 -8.20 -17.56
C SER A 341 7.29 -7.90 -17.37
N GLN A 342 7.94 -8.55 -16.39
CA GLN A 342 9.38 -8.40 -16.11
C GLN A 342 10.24 -9.44 -16.83
N ALA A 343 9.63 -10.51 -17.34
CA ALA A 343 10.32 -11.60 -18.04
C ALA A 343 10.55 -11.33 -19.54
N ALA A 344 9.88 -10.33 -20.12
CA ALA A 344 10.12 -9.91 -21.50
C ALA A 344 11.39 -9.04 -21.55
N PRO A 345 12.45 -9.44 -22.29
CA PRO A 345 13.52 -8.51 -22.63
C PRO A 345 12.89 -7.32 -23.37
N GLU A 346 13.33 -6.09 -23.05
CA GLU A 346 13.05 -4.94 -23.92
C GLU A 346 13.53 -5.29 -25.33
N ALA A 347 12.58 -5.49 -26.25
CA ALA A 347 12.84 -5.78 -27.66
C ALA A 347 13.17 -4.49 -28.42
#